data_AF-A0A1H1XD27-F1
#
_entry.id   AF-A0A1H1XD27-F1
#
_cell.length_a   1.000
_cell.length_b   1.000
_cell.length_c   1.000
_cell.angle_alpha   90.00
_cell.angle_beta   90.00
_cell.angle_gamma   90.00
#
_symmetry.space_group_name_H-M   'P 1'
#
loop_
_entity.id
_entity.type
_entity.pdbx_description
1 polymer ?
#
loop_
_entity_poly.entity_id
_entity_poly.type
_entity_poly.pdbx_seq_one_letter_code
_entity_poly.pdbx_strand_id
1 'polypeptide(L)'
;MADLKEDVSALLPLVVTGVATNCFMINMYGEGWALAVNCAWALARHGRVLATWESDDDLMLAVVEGQRGRSVVAMEIDEGVFDPIFHFDDGTVLTVEADTEIDPWTFRAKDLPVVLVGVGPLSYQDWLDAQGQR
;
A
#
# COMPACT_ATOMS: atom_id res chain seq x y z
N MET A 1 9.00 20.60 11.56
CA MET A 1 8.75 19.51 10.58
C MET A 1 7.39 19.81 9.99
N ALA A 2 7.26 19.81 8.67
CA ALA A 2 5.94 19.90 8.03
C ALA A 2 5.06 18.74 8.53
N ASP A 3 3.76 18.97 8.64
CA ASP A 3 2.81 17.94 9.01
C ASP A 3 2.72 16.95 7.84
N LEU A 4 3.25 15.73 8.03
CA LEU A 4 3.25 14.68 7.00
C LEU A 4 1.85 14.45 6.42
N LYS A 5 0.80 14.60 7.24
CA LYS A 5 -0.58 14.44 6.80
C LYS A 5 -1.00 15.58 5.86
N GLU A 6 -0.56 16.80 6.12
CA GLU A 6 -0.79 17.96 5.25
C GLU A 6 -0.05 17.80 3.92
N ASP A 7 1.23 17.40 3.97
CA ASP A 7 2.05 17.18 2.77
C ASP A 7 1.45 16.09 1.88
N VAL A 8 1.02 14.96 2.46
CA VAL A 8 0.39 13.87 1.72
C VAL A 8 -0.98 14.28 1.17
N SER A 9 -1.77 15.01 1.95
CA SER A 9 -3.10 15.48 1.50
C SER A 9 -2.99 16.44 0.31
N ALA A 10 -1.91 17.23 0.24
CA ALA A 10 -1.66 18.15 -0.87
C ALA A 10 -1.31 17.44 -2.19
N LEU A 11 -0.92 16.16 -2.15
CA LEU A 11 -0.64 15.36 -3.34
C LEU A 11 -1.91 14.83 -4.02
N LEU A 12 -3.03 14.81 -3.31
CA LEU A 12 -4.26 14.19 -3.77
C LEU A 12 -5.05 15.13 -4.72
N PRO A 13 -5.79 14.58 -5.70
CA PRO A 13 -5.93 13.16 -5.99
C PRO A 13 -4.76 12.59 -6.81
N LEU A 14 -4.41 11.33 -6.56
CA LEU A 14 -3.37 10.60 -7.31
C LEU A 14 -4.01 9.66 -8.31
N VAL A 15 -3.89 9.95 -9.60
CA VAL A 15 -4.42 9.10 -10.67
C VAL A 15 -3.49 7.90 -10.89
N VAL A 16 -4.05 6.69 -10.83
CA VAL A 16 -3.33 5.45 -11.18
C VAL A 16 -3.31 5.30 -12.69
N THR A 17 -2.14 5.46 -13.30
CA THR A 17 -1.97 5.26 -14.76
C THR A 17 -1.42 3.88 -15.07
N GLY A 18 -0.76 3.25 -14.10
CA GLY A 18 -0.34 1.87 -14.21
C GLY A 18 -0.21 1.14 -12.89
N VAL A 19 -0.24 -0.18 -13.02
CA VAL A 19 -0.06 -1.12 -11.93
C VAL A 19 0.87 -2.24 -12.38
N ALA A 20 1.40 -2.99 -11.43
CA ALA A 20 2.08 -4.25 -11.65
C ALA A 20 1.92 -5.15 -10.43
N THR A 21 1.82 -6.45 -10.65
CA THR A 21 1.82 -7.47 -9.58
C THR A 21 2.99 -8.41 -9.78
N ASN A 22 3.52 -8.97 -8.68
CA ASN A 22 4.51 -10.02 -8.71
C ASN A 22 4.35 -10.90 -7.47
N CYS A 23 3.71 -12.07 -7.63
CA CYS A 23 3.28 -12.91 -6.51
C CYS A 23 2.43 -12.07 -5.53
N PHE A 24 2.80 -12.04 -4.24
CA PHE A 24 2.10 -11.28 -3.19
C PHE A 24 2.33 -9.75 -3.25
N MET A 25 3.24 -9.25 -4.09
CA MET A 25 3.59 -7.83 -4.14
C MET A 25 2.76 -7.06 -5.17
N ILE A 26 2.38 -5.83 -4.83
CA ILE A 26 1.66 -4.93 -5.74
C ILE A 26 2.37 -3.58 -5.88
N ASN A 27 2.32 -3.03 -7.08
CA ASN A 27 2.80 -1.70 -7.39
C ASN A 27 1.69 -0.91 -8.07
N MET A 28 1.52 0.34 -7.68
CA MET A 28 0.64 1.30 -8.33
C MET A 28 1.40 2.59 -8.57
N TYR A 29 1.22 3.23 -9.73
CA TYR A 29 1.95 4.43 -10.07
C TYR A 29 1.17 5.33 -11.02
N GLY A 30 1.58 6.58 -11.04
CA GLY A 30 1.02 7.61 -11.89
C GLY A 30 2.03 8.72 -12.17
N GLU A 31 1.54 9.85 -12.66
CA GLU A 31 2.39 10.99 -12.93
C GLU A 31 3.03 11.50 -11.63
N GLY A 32 4.35 11.38 -11.53
CA GLY A 32 5.11 11.93 -10.40
C GLY A 32 4.97 11.16 -9.08
N TRP A 33 4.33 9.98 -9.05
CA TRP A 33 4.22 9.19 -7.83
C TRP A 33 4.29 7.68 -8.08
N ALA A 34 4.70 6.93 -7.06
CA ALA A 34 4.68 5.46 -7.07
C ALA A 34 4.51 4.91 -5.65
N LEU A 35 3.74 3.83 -5.55
CA LEU A 35 3.52 2.99 -4.38
C LEU A 35 3.99 1.57 -4.70
N ALA A 36 4.78 0.98 -3.82
CA ALA A 36 5.11 -0.44 -3.81
C ALA A 36 4.72 -1.03 -2.47
N VAL A 37 3.99 -2.14 -2.45
CA VAL A 37 3.56 -2.84 -1.25
C VAL A 37 4.09 -4.26 -1.32
N ASN A 38 4.98 -4.60 -0.38
CA ASN A 38 5.62 -5.92 -0.32
C ASN A 38 5.18 -6.75 0.90
N CYS A 39 4.48 -6.14 1.86
CA CYS A 39 3.86 -6.80 3.01
C CYS A 39 2.41 -7.19 2.73
N ALA A 40 1.69 -7.62 3.77
CA ALA A 40 0.29 -7.94 3.71
C ALA A 40 -0.56 -6.73 3.27
N TRP A 41 -1.57 -7.02 2.44
CA TRP A 41 -2.53 -6.02 1.98
C TRP A 41 -3.89 -6.63 1.67
N ALA A 42 -4.91 -5.78 1.65
CA ALA A 42 -6.25 -6.12 1.20
C ALA A 42 -6.87 -4.98 0.38
N LEU A 43 -7.52 -5.33 -0.72
CA LEU A 43 -8.39 -4.44 -1.48
C LEU A 43 -9.83 -4.79 -1.19
N ALA A 44 -10.62 -3.84 -0.70
CA ALA A 44 -12.04 -3.99 -0.45
C ALA A 44 -12.83 -2.86 -1.12
N ARG A 45 -14.09 -3.12 -1.48
CA ARG A 45 -14.99 -2.09 -2.01
C ARG A 45 -16.34 -2.23 -1.36
N HIS A 46 -16.86 -1.13 -0.81
CA HIS A 46 -18.14 -1.09 -0.11
C HIS A 46 -18.28 -2.20 0.97
N GLY A 47 -17.21 -2.44 1.73
CA GLY A 47 -17.16 -3.44 2.80
C GLY A 47 -17.00 -4.90 2.35
N ARG A 48 -16.83 -5.16 1.05
CA ARG A 48 -16.53 -6.49 0.51
C ARG A 48 -15.07 -6.58 0.08
N VAL A 49 -14.34 -7.55 0.62
CA VAL A 49 -12.98 -7.89 0.16
C VAL A 49 -13.04 -8.39 -1.29
N LEU A 50 -12.20 -7.79 -2.13
CA LEU A 50 -12.03 -8.14 -3.54
C LEU A 50 -10.83 -9.09 -3.72
N ALA A 51 -9.70 -8.76 -3.10
CA ALA A 51 -8.47 -9.56 -3.08
C ALA A 51 -7.62 -9.22 -1.85
N THR A 52 -6.77 -10.15 -1.47
CA THR A 52 -5.73 -10.01 -0.44
C THR A 52 -4.40 -10.51 -0.99
N TRP A 53 -3.30 -10.26 -0.26
CA TRP A 53 -1.97 -10.78 -0.57
C TRP A 53 -1.87 -12.32 -0.64
N GLU A 54 -2.84 -13.05 -0.05
CA GLU A 54 -2.94 -14.52 -0.10
C GLU A 54 -3.86 -15.03 -1.23
N SER A 55 -4.48 -14.13 -1.99
CA SER A 55 -5.33 -14.52 -3.12
C SER A 55 -4.51 -15.14 -4.24
N ASP A 56 -5.17 -15.85 -5.16
CA ASP A 56 -4.49 -16.37 -6.34
C ASP A 56 -3.99 -15.24 -7.26
N ASP A 57 -2.88 -15.48 -7.97
CA ASP A 57 -2.20 -14.47 -8.80
C ASP A 57 -3.12 -13.85 -9.86
N ASP A 58 -4.04 -14.63 -10.44
CA ASP A 58 -4.97 -14.17 -11.48
C ASP A 58 -6.02 -13.21 -10.89
N LEU A 59 -6.58 -13.55 -9.73
CA LEU A 59 -7.50 -12.67 -8.99
C LEU A 59 -6.80 -11.39 -8.54
N MET A 60 -5.59 -11.50 -7.99
CA MET A 60 -4.80 -10.33 -7.59
C MET A 60 -4.56 -9.40 -8.77
N LEU A 61 -4.08 -9.95 -9.90
CA LEU A 61 -3.84 -9.17 -11.11
C LEU A 61 -5.11 -8.49 -11.61
N ALA A 62 -6.24 -9.21 -11.69
CA ALA A 62 -7.51 -8.66 -12.17
C ALA A 62 -8.02 -7.51 -11.29
N VAL A 63 -7.94 -7.65 -9.95
CA VAL A 63 -8.42 -6.64 -9.00
C VAL A 63 -7.51 -5.41 -8.99
N VAL A 64 -6.20 -5.60 -9.06
CA VAL A 64 -5.21 -4.52 -9.09
C VAL A 64 -5.25 -3.76 -10.43
N GLU A 65 -5.34 -4.45 -11.57
CA GLU A 65 -5.56 -3.80 -12.88
C GLU A 65 -6.88 -3.05 -12.94
N GLY A 66 -7.90 -3.50 -12.21
CA GLY A 66 -9.16 -2.77 -12.04
C GLY A 66 -9.02 -1.37 -11.44
N GLN A 67 -7.90 -1.06 -10.78
CA GLN A 67 -7.62 0.27 -10.23
C GLN A 67 -7.00 1.23 -11.25
N ARG A 68 -6.61 0.76 -12.45
CA ARG A 68 -6.10 1.64 -13.50
C ARG A 68 -7.17 2.63 -13.93
N GLY A 69 -6.80 3.92 -13.97
CA GLY A 69 -7.69 5.03 -14.25
C GLY A 69 -8.52 5.51 -13.05
N ARG A 70 -8.41 4.85 -11.88
CA ARG A 70 -8.96 5.34 -10.62
C ARG A 70 -8.04 6.36 -9.98
N SER A 71 -8.60 7.13 -9.05
CA SER A 71 -7.85 8.11 -8.28
C SER A 71 -7.84 7.72 -6.81
N VAL A 72 -6.67 7.75 -6.17
CA VAL A 72 -6.60 7.83 -4.72
C VAL A 72 -7.02 9.24 -4.31
N VAL A 73 -8.05 9.34 -3.48
CA VAL A 73 -8.69 10.60 -3.05
C VAL A 73 -8.51 10.89 -1.57
N ALA A 74 -8.09 9.90 -0.78
CA ALA A 74 -7.65 10.08 0.60
C ALA A 74 -6.56 9.08 0.94
N MET A 75 -5.65 9.47 1.83
CA MET A 75 -4.61 8.64 2.40
C MET A 75 -4.59 8.84 3.91
N GLU A 76 -4.79 7.77 4.66
CA GLU A 76 -4.61 7.77 6.11
C GLU A 76 -3.24 7.19 6.39
N ILE A 77 -2.35 8.02 6.94
CA ILE A 77 -1.01 7.62 7.36
C ILE A 77 -0.86 8.06 8.81
N ASP A 78 -0.54 7.11 9.69
CA ASP A 78 -0.25 7.39 11.09
C ASP A 78 1.16 7.99 11.26
N GLU A 79 1.49 8.46 12.46
CA GLU A 79 2.81 9.05 12.73
C GLU A 79 3.95 8.03 12.62
N GLY A 80 3.64 6.73 12.76
CA GLY A 80 4.58 5.63 12.64
C GLY A 80 4.83 5.19 11.19
N VAL A 81 3.98 5.62 10.26
CA VAL A 81 3.99 5.22 8.84
C VAL A 81 3.86 3.70 8.70
N PHE A 82 3.22 3.03 9.67
CA PHE A 82 3.19 1.57 9.72
C PHE A 82 2.17 1.02 8.72
N ASP A 83 0.89 1.35 8.92
CA ASP A 83 -0.23 0.71 8.23
C ASP A 83 -1.10 1.75 7.53
N PRO A 84 -0.71 2.21 6.32
CA PRO A 84 -1.46 3.22 5.59
C PRO A 84 -2.75 2.64 5.01
N ILE A 85 -3.75 3.51 4.87
CA ILE A 85 -5.01 3.21 4.16
C ILE A 85 -5.17 4.17 2.99
N PHE A 86 -5.35 3.64 1.78
CA PHE A 86 -5.59 4.43 0.57
C PHE A 86 -7.05 4.27 0.14
N HIS A 87 -7.74 5.40 -0.02
CA HIS A 87 -9.13 5.44 -0.46
C HIS A 87 -9.21 5.89 -1.90
N PHE A 88 -9.93 5.14 -2.73
CA PHE A 88 -10.15 5.42 -4.14
C PHE A 88 -11.49 6.11 -4.38
N ASP A 89 -11.59 6.84 -5.49
CA ASP A 89 -12.77 7.58 -5.94
C ASP A 89 -14.03 6.74 -6.11
N ASP A 90 -13.90 5.44 -6.36
CA ASP A 90 -15.01 4.50 -6.54
C ASP A 90 -15.40 3.71 -5.27
N GLY A 91 -14.88 4.13 -4.11
CA GLY A 91 -15.13 3.48 -2.83
C GLY A 91 -14.30 2.22 -2.58
N THR A 92 -13.29 1.95 -3.42
CA THR A 92 -12.25 0.97 -3.10
C THR A 92 -11.35 1.49 -1.99
N VAL A 93 -10.92 0.60 -1.11
CA VAL A 93 -9.98 0.86 -0.02
C VAL A 93 -8.87 -0.17 -0.13
N LEU A 94 -7.62 0.31 -0.19
CA LEU A 94 -6.42 -0.51 -0.01
C LEU A 94 -5.94 -0.32 1.43
N THR A 95 -5.98 -1.40 2.21
CA THR A 95 -5.37 -1.48 3.52
C THR A 95 -4.03 -2.20 3.39
N VAL A 96 -2.99 -1.62 3.99
CA VAL A 96 -1.65 -2.21 4.06
C VAL A 96 -1.35 -2.52 5.51
N GLU A 97 -0.87 -3.73 5.76
CA GLU A 97 -0.51 -4.23 7.09
C GLU A 97 0.96 -4.65 7.02
N ALA A 98 1.83 -3.84 7.61
CA ALA A 98 3.26 -4.12 7.65
C ALA A 98 3.55 -5.03 8.85
N ASP A 99 3.88 -6.29 8.58
CA ASP A 99 4.02 -7.29 9.64
C ASP A 99 5.47 -7.43 10.11
N THR A 100 6.44 -7.26 9.21
CA THR A 100 7.87 -7.43 9.51
C THR A 100 8.74 -6.31 8.95
N GLU A 101 9.99 -6.22 9.42
CA GLU A 101 10.95 -5.24 8.91
C GLU A 101 11.51 -5.54 7.51
N ILE A 102 11.29 -6.76 6.98
CA ILE A 102 11.94 -7.22 5.74
C ILE A 102 11.09 -7.03 4.47
N ASP A 103 9.80 -6.75 4.62
CA ASP A 103 8.83 -6.64 3.53
C ASP A 103 8.10 -5.29 3.52
N PRO A 104 8.82 -4.15 3.47
CA PRO A 104 8.19 -2.84 3.63
C PRO A 104 7.24 -2.48 2.48
N TRP A 105 6.33 -1.55 2.75
CA TRP A 105 5.74 -0.71 1.71
C TRP A 105 6.55 0.59 1.55
N THR A 106 6.53 1.14 0.34
CA THR A 106 7.18 2.41 0.03
C THR A 106 6.29 3.30 -0.81
N PHE A 107 6.26 4.59 -0.49
CA PHE A 107 5.58 5.60 -1.28
C PHE A 107 6.51 6.77 -1.55
N ARG A 108 6.56 7.18 -2.82
CA ARG A 108 7.30 8.36 -3.26
C ARG A 108 6.42 9.22 -4.14
N ALA A 109 6.54 10.52 -4.00
CA ALA A 109 5.96 11.50 -4.89
C ALA A 109 6.96 12.62 -5.16
N LYS A 110 6.93 13.20 -6.35
CA LYS A 110 7.84 14.24 -6.81
C LYS A 110 7.84 15.46 -5.89
N ASP A 111 6.66 15.82 -5.39
CA ASP A 111 6.46 16.99 -4.54
C ASP A 111 6.52 16.64 -3.04
N LEU A 112 6.83 15.38 -2.71
CA LEU A 112 7.12 14.95 -1.35
C LEU A 112 8.65 14.99 -1.12
N PRO A 113 9.15 15.67 -0.07
CA PRO A 113 10.59 15.82 0.15
C PRO A 113 11.29 14.54 0.61
N VAL A 114 10.53 13.51 0.98
CA VAL A 114 11.01 12.24 1.52
C VAL A 114 10.29 11.07 0.83
N VAL A 115 10.90 9.89 0.86
CA VAL A 115 10.22 8.62 0.57
C VAL A 115 9.64 8.11 1.88
N LEU A 116 8.35 7.79 1.88
CA LEU A 116 7.71 7.12 3.00
C LEU A 116 8.02 5.63 2.90
N VAL A 117 8.43 5.06 4.02
CA VAL A 117 8.74 3.64 4.15
C VAL A 117 8.09 3.16 5.44
N GLY A 118 7.17 2.22 5.33
CA GLY A 118 6.58 1.55 6.48
C GLY A 118 7.05 0.11 6.56
N VAL A 119 7.45 -0.27 7.78
CA VAL A 119 8.00 -1.58 8.14
C VAL A 119 7.23 -2.10 9.33
N GLY A 120 6.98 -3.40 9.41
CA GLY A 120 6.30 -3.96 10.56
C GLY A 120 7.14 -3.96 11.84
N PRO A 121 6.49 -4.12 13.00
CA PRO A 121 7.15 -4.03 14.30
C PRO A 121 8.01 -5.27 14.63
N LEU A 122 7.84 -6.37 13.90
CA LEU A 122 8.57 -7.61 14.15
C LEU A 122 9.91 -7.58 13.40
N SER A 123 10.99 -7.87 14.13
CA SER A 123 12.24 -8.25 13.46
C SER A 123 12.05 -9.57 12.73
N TYR A 124 12.87 -9.83 11.71
CA TYR A 124 12.81 -11.11 11.00
C TYR A 124 13.03 -12.31 11.93
N GLN A 125 13.89 -12.15 12.95
CA GLN A 125 14.16 -13.20 13.92
C GLN A 125 12.95 -13.46 14.82
N ASP A 126 12.28 -12.40 15.29
CA ASP A 126 11.07 -12.55 16.12
C ASP A 126 9.94 -13.22 15.33
N TRP A 127 9.82 -12.91 14.04
CA TRP A 127 8.87 -13.57 13.15
C TRP A 127 9.16 -15.07 12.99
N LEU A 128 10.43 -15.46 12.75
CA LEU A 128 10.82 -16.87 12.68
C LEU A 128 10.52 -17.63 13.97
N ASP A 129 10.84 -17.01 15.11
CA ASP A 129 10.59 -17.57 16.43
C ASP A 129 9.09 -17.76 16.68
N ALA A 130 8.25 -16.81 16.23
CA ALA A 130 6.79 -16.89 16.32
C ALA A 130 6.19 -18.00 15.43
N GLN A 131 6.81 -18.30 14.29
CA GLN A 131 6.39 -19.37 13.38
C GLN A 131 6.88 -20.77 13.81
N GLY A 132 7.63 -20.88 14.92
CA GLY A 132 8.12 -22.15 15.45
C GLY A 132 9.20 -22.81 14.58
N GLN A 133 9.88 -22.05 13.71
CA GLN A 133 10.97 -22.53 12.89
C GLN A 133 12.32 -22.27 13.60
N ARG A 134 13.04 -23.34 13.94
CA ARG A 134 14.41 -23.32 14.47
C ARG A 134 15.38 -23.99 13.51
#